data_AF-A0A8H4ZZ24-F1
#
_entry.id   AF-A0A8H4ZZ24-F1
#
_cell.length_a   1.000
_cell.length_b   1.000
_cell.length_c   1.000
_cell.angle_alpha   90.00
_cell.angle_beta   90.00
_cell.angle_gamma   90.00
#
_symmetry.space_group_name_H-M   'P 1'
#
loop_
_entity.id
_entity.type
_entity.pdbx_description
1 polymer ?
#
loop_
_entity_poly.entity_id
_entity_poly.type
_entity_poly.pdbx_seq_one_letter_code
_entity_poly.pdbx_strand_id
1 'polypeptide(L)'
;MDTLIESVNATAKIPLHPFWPLNAALPQYAANTLSSRALVASFVVGASAILGVTLSLIQQSRRKPSKTEIFMTLWFALCGCIHLFFEGYYVVNFVDIPNRQFLFAQLWKEYSLSDSRYLTQDSFLVPMEAITAFLWGPMSFFCAWSIVKQHPLRHPIQLIISVGQLYGDLLYFGTCYFNEIVHSIVYCRPEQFYFYMYYVFCNAIWIVVPTSKLPSFARPLLNPLLPTATFTFTLIIPFLLKLIRIYTPPLILGLFSRIIKISIPLYLFLNMPMRPLNILPVTHKLLLLCPANLAPSSPAPRASVIELGNLNLLPICVFRNVVAFLSPFYGLLCATLEKCSLEITLDSLPEKSKQAM
;
A
#
# COMPACT_ATOMS: atom_id res chain seq x y z
N MET A 1 33.34 -4.20 46.74
CA MET A 1 31.99 -4.81 46.68
C MET A 1 30.95 -3.74 46.36
N ASP A 2 31.06 -2.56 46.98
CA ASP A 2 30.07 -1.48 46.85
C ASP A 2 30.02 -0.81 45.47
N THR A 3 31.15 -0.73 44.76
CA THR A 3 31.20 -0.21 43.37
C THR A 3 30.60 -1.16 42.34
N LEU A 4 30.61 -2.48 42.59
CA LEU A 4 29.89 -3.45 41.76
C LEU A 4 28.39 -3.45 42.09
N ILE A 5 28.01 -3.25 43.35
CA ILE A 5 26.60 -3.17 43.76
C ILE A 5 25.94 -1.89 43.22
N GLU A 6 26.63 -0.76 43.16
CA GLU A 6 26.13 0.45 42.47
C GLU A 6 25.98 0.24 40.96
N SER A 7 26.90 -0.48 40.32
CA SER A 7 26.80 -0.81 38.88
C SER A 7 25.66 -1.78 38.55
N VAL A 8 25.27 -2.64 39.51
CA VAL A 8 24.15 -3.60 39.38
C VAL A 8 22.82 -2.95 39.76
N ASN A 9 22.81 -1.91 40.61
CA ASN A 9 21.63 -1.10 40.90
C ASN A 9 21.34 -0.01 39.84
N ALA A 10 22.30 0.26 38.96
CA ALA A 10 22.10 1.07 37.74
C ALA A 10 21.49 0.26 36.58
N THR A 11 20.81 -0.86 36.86
CA THR A 11 19.81 -1.41 35.94
C THR A 11 18.69 -0.37 35.84
N ALA A 12 18.86 0.61 34.94
CA ALA A 12 17.85 1.60 34.63
C ALA A 12 16.52 0.85 34.48
N LYS A 13 15.58 1.05 35.43
CA LYS A 13 14.26 0.42 35.36
C LYS A 13 13.70 0.77 34.00
N ILE A 14 13.61 -0.21 33.10
CA ILE A 14 13.03 -0.02 31.78
C ILE A 14 11.63 0.56 32.04
N PRO A 15 11.34 1.79 31.57
CA PRO A 15 10.06 2.41 31.87
C PRO A 15 8.93 1.53 31.33
N LEU A 16 7.92 1.26 32.17
CA LEU A 16 6.76 0.48 31.76
C LEU A 16 6.03 1.21 30.63
N HIS A 17 5.71 0.48 29.57
CA HIS A 17 5.00 1.00 28.40
C HIS A 17 3.90 0.04 27.92
N PRO A 18 2.88 0.53 27.19
CA PRO A 18 1.75 -0.29 26.75
C PRO A 18 2.01 -1.06 25.43
N PHE A 19 3.18 -0.89 24.81
CA PHE A 19 3.50 -1.46 23.50
C PHE A 19 3.93 -2.92 23.57
N TRP A 20 3.50 -3.72 22.59
CA TRP A 20 3.83 -5.14 22.49
C TRP A 20 5.01 -5.36 21.55
N PRO A 21 6.01 -6.21 21.87
CA PRO A 21 6.12 -6.98 23.10
C PRO A 21 6.48 -6.08 24.30
N LEU A 22 5.97 -6.42 25.49
CA LEU A 22 6.09 -5.58 26.70
C LEU A 22 7.52 -5.42 27.22
N ASN A 23 8.44 -6.26 26.75
CA ASN A 23 9.86 -6.21 27.07
C ASN A 23 10.69 -5.44 26.02
N ALA A 24 10.05 -4.77 25.05
CA ALA A 24 10.76 -3.93 24.10
C ALA A 24 11.56 -2.84 24.80
N ALA A 25 12.76 -2.55 24.29
CA ALA A 25 13.61 -1.52 24.87
C ALA A 25 13.18 -0.13 24.39
N LEU A 26 12.37 0.57 25.19
CA LEU A 26 11.97 1.96 24.94
C LEU A 26 12.60 2.87 26.03
N PRO A 27 13.90 3.19 25.92
CA PRO A 27 14.56 4.05 26.89
C PRO A 27 13.87 5.42 26.90
N GLN A 28 13.71 5.99 28.09
CA GLN A 28 13.09 7.31 28.28
C GLN A 28 11.64 7.42 27.78
N TYR A 29 10.90 6.30 27.70
CA TYR A 29 9.49 6.36 27.35
C TYR A 29 8.71 7.30 28.28
N ALA A 30 7.98 8.22 27.66
CA ALA A 30 7.05 9.13 28.32
C ALA A 30 5.65 8.94 27.74
N ALA A 31 4.68 8.64 28.61
CA ALA A 31 3.29 8.47 28.22
C ALA A 31 2.73 9.73 27.55
N ASN A 32 1.74 9.57 26.67
CA ASN A 32 1.05 10.69 26.06
C ASN A 32 0.34 11.53 27.13
N THR A 33 0.47 12.85 27.00
CA THR A 33 -0.26 13.83 27.83
C THR A 33 -1.68 14.07 27.30
N LEU A 34 -1.88 13.91 25.99
CA LEU A 34 -3.19 13.96 25.35
C LEU A 34 -3.86 12.58 25.38
N SER A 35 -5.17 12.57 25.64
CA SER A 35 -5.96 11.34 25.52
C SER A 35 -6.07 10.86 24.07
N SER A 36 -6.25 9.56 23.84
CA SER A 36 -6.44 8.96 22.51
C SER A 36 -7.57 9.64 21.72
N ARG A 37 -8.68 10.01 22.38
CA ARG A 37 -9.79 10.74 21.75
C ARG A 37 -9.35 12.12 21.25
N ALA A 38 -8.58 12.85 22.04
CA ALA A 38 -8.06 14.15 21.65
C ALA A 38 -7.10 14.03 20.46
N LEU A 39 -6.22 13.04 20.48
CA LEU A 39 -5.29 12.76 19.37
C LEU A 39 -6.03 12.44 18.06
N VAL A 40 -6.97 11.50 18.10
CA VAL A 40 -7.79 11.14 16.92
C VAL A 40 -8.60 12.36 16.44
N ALA A 41 -9.19 13.14 17.34
CA ALA A 41 -9.91 14.35 16.98
C ALA A 41 -8.99 15.39 16.30
N SER A 42 -7.79 15.60 16.82
CA SER A 42 -6.80 16.49 16.19
C SER A 42 -6.41 16.02 14.79
N PHE A 43 -6.23 14.71 14.59
CA PHE A 43 -5.94 14.15 13.26
C PHE A 43 -7.10 14.39 12.27
N VAL A 44 -8.34 14.11 12.69
CA VAL A 44 -9.55 14.33 11.86
C VAL A 44 -9.73 15.81 11.52
N VAL A 45 -9.53 16.71 12.48
CA VAL A 45 -9.60 18.16 12.24
C VAL A 45 -8.53 18.60 11.26
N GLY A 46 -7.28 18.13 11.42
CA GLY A 46 -6.18 18.42 10.49
C GLY A 46 -6.48 17.94 9.07
N ALA A 47 -6.91 16.68 8.92
CA ALA A 47 -7.29 16.11 7.63
C ALA A 47 -8.47 16.89 6.99
N SER A 48 -9.48 17.24 7.78
CA SER A 48 -10.64 18.02 7.30
C SER A 48 -10.23 19.42 6.84
N ALA A 49 -9.31 20.07 7.55
CA ALA A 49 -8.77 21.37 7.16
C ALA A 49 -8.01 21.29 5.82
N ILE A 50 -7.14 20.28 5.66
CA ILE A 50 -6.41 20.03 4.41
C ILE A 50 -7.38 19.83 3.24
N LEU A 51 -8.41 19.00 3.44
CA LEU A 51 -9.43 18.74 2.41
C LEU A 51 -10.23 20.00 2.09
N GLY A 52 -10.63 20.79 3.09
CA GLY A 52 -11.38 22.03 2.91
C GLY A 52 -10.59 23.11 2.16
N VAL A 53 -9.32 23.29 2.51
CA VAL A 53 -8.41 24.22 1.81
C VAL A 53 -8.21 23.75 0.36
N THR A 54 -7.92 22.46 0.15
CA THR A 54 -7.73 21.90 -1.19
C THR A 54 -8.98 22.06 -2.05
N LEU A 55 -10.17 21.80 -1.50
CA LEU A 55 -11.44 21.99 -2.20
C LEU A 55 -11.65 23.46 -2.58
N SER A 56 -11.34 24.39 -1.68
CA SER A 56 -11.45 25.83 -1.92
C SER A 56 -10.52 26.27 -3.05
N LEU A 57 -9.28 25.78 -3.07
CA LEU A 57 -8.32 26.03 -4.15
C LEU A 57 -8.80 25.46 -5.50
N ILE A 58 -9.39 24.27 -5.50
CA ILE A 58 -10.00 23.68 -6.70
C ILE A 58 -11.14 24.56 -7.23
N GLN A 59 -12.00 25.08 -6.35
CA GLN A 59 -13.15 25.92 -6.73
C GLN A 59 -12.73 27.28 -7.31
N GLN A 60 -11.56 27.79 -6.93
CA GLN A 60 -10.97 29.01 -7.50
C GLN A 60 -10.35 28.77 -8.89
N SER A 61 -10.18 27.52 -9.32
CA SER A 61 -9.68 27.20 -10.65
C SER A 61 -10.67 27.63 -11.74
N ARG A 62 -10.15 28.24 -12.81
CA ARG A 62 -10.96 28.58 -14.00
C ARG A 62 -11.57 27.33 -14.66
N ARG A 63 -10.92 26.17 -14.51
CA ARG A 63 -11.42 24.88 -15.00
C ARG A 63 -12.30 24.26 -13.93
N LYS A 64 -13.45 23.72 -14.32
CA LYS A 64 -14.34 22.93 -13.45
C LYS A 64 -14.00 21.43 -13.55
N PRO A 65 -13.32 20.82 -12.57
CA PRO A 65 -12.96 19.41 -12.65
C PRO A 65 -14.17 18.50 -12.47
N SER A 66 -14.10 17.30 -13.03
CA SER A 66 -15.12 16.27 -12.78
C SER A 66 -15.11 15.84 -11.31
N LYS A 67 -16.20 15.22 -10.83
CA LYS A 67 -16.27 14.69 -9.45
C LYS A 67 -15.11 13.75 -9.12
N THR A 68 -14.69 12.92 -10.08
CA THR A 68 -13.55 12.01 -9.93
C THR A 68 -12.23 12.77 -9.81
N GLU A 69 -12.03 13.82 -10.59
CA GLU A 69 -10.83 14.65 -10.51
C GLU A 69 -10.76 15.44 -9.20
N ILE A 70 -11.90 15.95 -8.72
CA ILE A 70 -11.99 16.60 -7.40
C ILE A 70 -11.58 15.59 -6.32
N PHE A 71 -12.22 14.42 -6.29
CA PHE A 71 -11.91 13.37 -5.32
C PHE A 71 -10.42 12.99 -5.35
N MET A 72 -9.84 12.81 -6.54
CA MET A 72 -8.43 12.47 -6.68
C MET A 72 -7.49 13.57 -6.24
N THR A 73 -7.81 14.83 -6.57
CA THR A 73 -7.01 15.97 -6.14
C THR A 73 -7.01 16.07 -4.61
N LEU A 74 -8.17 15.88 -3.98
CA LEU A 74 -8.31 15.85 -2.53
C LEU A 74 -7.51 14.70 -1.90
N TRP A 75 -7.63 13.49 -2.46
CA TRP A 75 -6.90 12.31 -2.02
C TRP A 75 -5.38 12.54 -2.06
N PHE A 76 -4.83 12.94 -3.21
CA PHE A 76 -3.39 13.14 -3.35
C PHE A 76 -2.87 14.35 -2.55
N ALA A 77 -3.68 15.39 -2.33
CA ALA A 77 -3.30 16.47 -1.42
C ALA A 77 -3.21 15.99 0.05
N LEU A 78 -4.16 15.15 0.49
CA LEU A 78 -4.12 14.53 1.80
C LEU A 78 -2.94 13.56 1.95
N CYS A 79 -2.70 12.68 0.96
CA CYS A 79 -1.51 11.82 0.92
C CYS A 79 -0.23 12.63 0.99
N GLY A 80 -0.11 13.70 0.21
CA GLY A 80 1.04 14.59 0.24
C GLY A 80 1.32 15.13 1.64
N CYS A 81 0.28 15.54 2.36
CA CYS A 81 0.42 16.05 3.72
C CYS A 81 0.79 14.96 4.73
N ILE A 82 0.13 13.80 4.67
CA ILE A 82 0.42 12.68 5.59
C ILE A 82 1.86 12.20 5.37
N HIS A 83 2.23 11.88 4.13
CA HIS A 83 3.56 11.40 3.82
C HIS A 83 4.64 12.44 4.15
N LEU A 84 4.52 13.67 3.65
CA LEU A 84 5.59 14.65 3.83
C LEU A 84 5.71 15.14 5.28
N PHE A 85 4.60 15.43 5.95
CA PHE A 85 4.65 16.06 7.28
C PHE A 85 4.53 15.06 8.41
N PHE A 86 3.60 14.09 8.34
CA PHE A 86 3.37 13.15 9.42
C PHE A 86 4.42 12.02 9.43
N GLU A 87 4.61 11.35 8.30
CA GLU A 87 5.64 10.31 8.12
C GLU A 87 7.05 10.94 8.05
N GLY A 88 7.20 12.09 7.41
CA GLY A 88 8.46 12.85 7.45
C GLY A 88 8.88 13.23 8.88
N TYR A 89 7.93 13.62 9.74
CA TYR A 89 8.24 13.83 11.16
C TYR A 89 8.70 12.54 11.84
N TYR A 90 8.07 11.41 11.53
CA TYR A 90 8.50 10.11 12.04
C TYR A 90 9.95 9.82 11.65
N VAL A 91 10.27 9.89 10.36
CA VAL A 91 11.60 9.58 9.83
C VAL A 91 12.70 10.47 10.41
N VAL A 92 12.40 11.73 10.70
CA VAL A 92 13.37 12.65 11.32
C VAL A 92 13.55 12.40 12.81
N ASN A 93 12.54 11.85 13.50
CA ASN A 93 12.52 11.78 14.96
C ASN A 93 12.39 10.35 15.53
N PHE A 94 12.39 9.30 14.70
CA PHE A 94 12.00 7.93 15.08
C PHE A 94 12.75 7.38 16.30
N VAL A 95 13.99 7.83 16.53
CA VAL A 95 14.79 7.47 17.72
C VAL A 95 14.17 8.01 19.01
N ASP A 96 13.64 9.23 19.00
CA ASP A 96 13.24 9.98 20.19
C ASP A 96 11.71 10.03 20.39
N ILE A 97 10.90 9.54 19.44
CA ILE A 97 9.43 9.55 19.55
C ILE A 97 8.91 9.02 20.89
N PRO A 98 9.46 7.92 21.47
CA PRO A 98 9.01 7.43 22.77
C PRO A 98 9.04 8.48 23.90
N ASN A 99 9.97 9.44 23.85
CA ASN A 99 10.17 10.47 24.88
C ASN A 99 9.44 11.80 24.54
N ARG A 100 9.11 12.04 23.27
CA ARG A 100 8.56 13.33 22.82
C ARG A 100 7.07 13.52 23.17
N GLN A 101 6.70 14.78 23.44
CA GLN A 101 5.33 15.21 23.74
C GLN A 101 4.73 16.13 22.67
N PHE A 102 5.42 16.35 21.55
CA PHE A 102 4.84 17.06 20.42
C PHE A 102 3.65 16.28 19.83
N LEU A 103 2.66 16.99 19.27
CA LEU A 103 1.41 16.37 18.78
C LEU A 103 1.68 15.18 17.84
N PHE A 104 2.59 15.31 16.88
CA PHE A 104 2.93 14.21 15.96
C PHE A 104 3.59 13.04 16.67
N ALA A 105 4.49 13.26 17.64
CA ALA A 105 5.06 12.17 18.43
C ALA A 105 3.99 11.45 19.27
N GLN A 106 3.03 12.19 19.83
CA GLN A 106 1.93 11.58 20.57
C GLN A 106 0.99 10.78 19.66
N LEU A 107 0.69 11.28 18.46
CA LEU A 107 -0.05 10.55 17.43
C LEU A 107 0.68 9.28 16.99
N TRP A 108 2.00 9.34 16.80
CA TRP A 108 2.81 8.15 16.49
C TRP A 108 2.77 7.14 17.63
N LYS A 109 2.96 7.56 18.88
CA LYS A 109 2.78 6.68 20.05
C LYS A 109 1.37 6.08 20.13
N GLU A 110 0.33 6.83 19.78
CA GLU A 110 -1.04 6.30 19.74
C GLU A 110 -1.20 5.24 18.64
N TYR A 111 -0.70 5.52 17.43
CA TYR A 111 -0.75 4.56 16.32
C TYR A 111 0.10 3.32 16.61
N SER A 112 1.23 3.46 17.30
CA SER A 112 2.09 2.34 17.70
C SER A 112 1.44 1.34 18.66
N LEU A 113 0.25 1.64 19.21
CA LEU A 113 -0.56 0.65 19.94
C LEU A 113 -1.01 -0.49 19.02
N SER A 114 -1.12 -0.24 17.71
CA SER A 114 -1.44 -1.27 16.72
C SER A 114 -0.22 -1.91 16.09
N ASP A 115 0.93 -1.24 16.13
CA ASP A 115 2.20 -1.78 15.66
C ASP A 115 3.38 -1.04 16.32
N SER A 116 3.98 -1.67 17.32
CA SER A 116 5.06 -1.07 18.10
C SER A 116 6.38 -0.90 17.34
N ARG A 117 6.51 -1.48 16.14
CA ARG A 117 7.72 -1.35 15.31
C ARG A 117 8.08 0.10 15.01
N TYR A 118 7.08 0.99 15.00
CA TYR A 118 7.23 2.45 14.92
C TYR A 118 7.94 3.08 16.13
N LEU A 119 8.18 2.35 17.22
CA LEU A 119 8.93 2.83 18.39
C LEU A 119 10.23 2.07 18.60
N THR A 120 10.43 0.95 17.90
CA THR A 120 11.59 0.06 18.07
C THR A 120 12.55 0.10 16.89
N GLN A 121 12.51 1.16 16.07
CA GLN A 121 13.45 1.41 14.97
C GLN A 121 13.52 0.24 13.96
N ASP A 122 12.35 -0.30 13.58
CA ASP A 122 12.28 -1.45 12.69
C ASP A 122 12.96 -1.19 11.33
N SER A 123 13.75 -2.17 10.88
CA SER A 123 14.61 -2.08 9.69
C SER A 123 13.83 -2.00 8.38
N PHE A 124 12.53 -2.31 8.39
CA PHE A 124 11.66 -2.13 7.24
C PHE A 124 10.84 -0.83 7.36
N LEU A 125 10.23 -0.56 8.52
CA LEU A 125 9.35 0.60 8.67
C LEU A 125 10.10 1.93 8.49
N VAL A 126 11.27 2.12 9.11
CA VAL A 126 11.99 3.39 9.00
C VAL A 126 12.36 3.72 7.55
N PRO A 127 12.95 2.80 6.76
CA PRO A 127 13.24 3.09 5.34
C PRO A 127 11.99 3.20 4.46
N MET A 128 10.94 2.40 4.72
CA MET A 128 9.69 2.47 3.96
C MET A 128 9.04 3.84 4.12
N GLU A 129 8.94 4.32 5.36
CA GLU A 129 8.39 5.64 5.69
C GLU A 129 9.30 6.79 5.18
N ALA A 130 10.62 6.56 5.06
CA ALA A 130 11.51 7.53 4.42
C ALA A 130 11.22 7.68 2.92
N ILE A 131 10.99 6.56 2.23
CA ILE A 131 10.60 6.58 0.82
C ILE A 131 9.25 7.28 0.64
N THR A 132 8.27 6.98 1.50
CA THR A 132 6.96 7.64 1.43
C THR A 132 7.08 9.14 1.69
N ALA A 133 7.82 9.54 2.72
CA ALA A 133 7.98 10.94 3.07
C ALA A 133 8.73 11.75 2.00
N PHE A 134 9.86 11.25 1.51
CA PHE A 134 10.72 12.02 0.61
C PHE A 134 10.37 11.88 -0.87
N LEU A 135 9.72 10.78 -1.29
CA LEU A 135 9.30 10.57 -2.68
C LEU A 135 7.78 10.73 -2.83
N TRP A 136 6.98 9.91 -2.13
CA TRP A 136 5.53 9.91 -2.34
C TRP A 136 4.84 11.18 -1.84
N GLY A 137 5.33 11.83 -0.77
CA GLY A 137 4.82 13.10 -0.27
C GLY A 137 4.89 14.22 -1.31
N PRO A 138 6.09 14.64 -1.73
CA PRO A 138 6.26 15.67 -2.77
C PRO A 138 5.58 15.30 -4.09
N MET A 139 5.69 14.03 -4.50
CA MET A 139 5.09 13.56 -5.75
C MET A 139 3.56 13.59 -5.70
N SER A 140 2.94 13.37 -4.54
CA SER A 140 1.49 13.47 -4.37
C SER A 140 0.98 14.92 -4.51
N PHE A 141 1.72 15.92 -4.02
CA PHE A 141 1.37 17.32 -4.29
C PHE A 141 1.48 17.66 -5.78
N PHE A 142 2.56 17.21 -6.43
CA PHE A 142 2.71 17.38 -7.88
C PHE A 142 1.60 16.66 -8.65
N CYS A 143 1.18 15.49 -8.19
CA CYS A 143 0.05 14.74 -8.72
C CYS A 143 -1.26 15.54 -8.62
N ALA A 144 -1.59 16.07 -7.45
CA ALA A 144 -2.78 16.90 -7.24
C ALA A 144 -2.79 18.11 -8.20
N TRP A 145 -1.65 18.80 -8.33
CA TRP A 145 -1.48 19.90 -9.28
C TRP A 145 -1.69 19.43 -10.74
N SER A 146 -1.09 18.29 -11.12
CA SER A 146 -1.15 17.73 -12.48
C SER A 146 -2.58 17.40 -12.90
N ILE A 147 -3.42 16.93 -11.96
CA ILE A 147 -4.85 16.65 -12.19
C ILE A 147 -5.59 17.95 -12.49
N VAL A 148 -5.38 18.98 -11.67
CA VAL A 148 -6.04 20.28 -11.85
C VAL A 148 -5.65 20.91 -13.19
N LYS A 149 -4.36 20.82 -13.55
CA LYS A 149 -3.79 21.39 -14.79
C LYS A 149 -3.94 20.52 -16.04
N GLN A 150 -4.49 19.31 -15.95
CA GLN A 150 -4.53 18.34 -17.07
C GLN A 150 -3.15 18.04 -17.64
N HIS A 151 -2.12 18.03 -16.80
CA HIS A 151 -0.76 17.77 -17.23
C HIS A 151 -0.65 16.30 -17.72
N PRO A 152 0.07 16.01 -18.83
CA PRO A 152 0.17 14.66 -19.40
C PRO A 152 0.71 13.63 -18.41
N LEU A 153 1.63 14.05 -17.52
CA LEU A 153 2.20 13.18 -16.47
C LEU A 153 1.23 12.79 -15.34
N ARG A 154 -0.02 13.28 -15.31
CA ARG A 154 -0.96 12.94 -14.22
C ARG A 154 -1.15 11.43 -14.06
N HIS A 155 -1.33 10.70 -15.14
CA HIS A 155 -1.65 9.27 -15.09
C HIS A 155 -0.44 8.40 -14.74
N PRO A 156 0.76 8.64 -15.32
CA PRO A 156 1.98 7.97 -14.86
C PRO A 156 2.26 8.19 -13.37
N ILE A 157 2.14 9.43 -12.89
CA ILE A 157 2.43 9.75 -11.48
C ILE A 157 1.41 9.11 -10.54
N GLN A 158 0.12 9.19 -10.88
CA GLN A 158 -0.94 8.50 -10.13
C GLN A 158 -0.65 7.00 -10.04
N LEU A 159 -0.18 6.37 -11.12
CA LEU A 159 0.16 4.96 -11.15
C LEU A 159 1.36 4.64 -10.27
N ILE A 160 2.46 5.40 -10.38
CA ILE A 160 3.69 5.22 -9.59
C ILE A 160 3.37 5.25 -8.09
N ILE A 161 2.72 6.33 -7.64
CA ILE A 161 2.40 6.51 -6.22
C ILE A 161 1.46 5.41 -5.75
N SER A 162 0.42 5.09 -6.54
CA SER A 162 -0.57 4.06 -6.17
C SER A 162 0.04 2.66 -6.03
N VAL A 163 0.95 2.30 -6.93
CA VAL A 163 1.68 1.02 -6.86
C VAL A 163 2.67 1.04 -5.70
N GLY A 164 3.36 2.17 -5.48
CA GLY A 164 4.26 2.35 -4.34
C GLY A 164 3.57 2.19 -2.99
N GLN A 165 2.41 2.83 -2.81
CA GLN A 165 1.57 2.71 -1.62
C GLN A 165 1.12 1.26 -1.40
N LEU A 166 0.58 0.61 -2.44
CA LEU A 166 0.17 -0.79 -2.35
C LEU A 166 1.35 -1.72 -2.02
N TYR A 167 2.52 -1.49 -2.62
CA TYR A 167 3.70 -2.29 -2.36
C TYR A 167 4.21 -2.11 -0.92
N GLY A 168 4.25 -0.87 -0.44
CA GLY A 168 4.58 -0.54 0.95
C GLY A 168 3.66 -1.25 1.94
N ASP A 169 2.34 -1.15 1.76
CA ASP A 169 1.34 -1.80 2.62
C ASP A 169 1.45 -3.32 2.59
N LEU A 170 1.66 -3.92 1.41
CA LEU A 170 1.84 -5.36 1.30
C LEU A 170 3.04 -5.85 2.11
N LEU A 171 4.16 -5.13 2.04
CA LEU A 171 5.35 -5.44 2.82
C LEU A 171 5.16 -5.10 4.30
N TYR A 172 4.41 -4.06 4.65
CA TYR A 172 4.04 -3.71 6.02
C TYR A 172 3.32 -4.86 6.72
N PHE A 173 2.27 -5.39 6.10
CA PHE A 173 1.55 -6.56 6.59
C PHE A 173 2.42 -7.82 6.55
N GLY A 174 3.14 -8.02 5.45
CA GLY A 174 3.96 -9.22 5.23
C GLY A 174 5.07 -9.38 6.26
N THR A 175 5.77 -8.29 6.58
CA THR A 175 6.87 -8.28 7.57
C THR A 175 6.37 -8.46 8.99
N CYS A 176 5.21 -7.87 9.35
CA CYS A 176 4.59 -8.11 10.66
C CYS A 176 4.23 -9.59 10.81
N TYR A 177 3.53 -10.14 9.81
CA TYR A 177 3.10 -11.53 9.82
C TYR A 177 4.29 -12.51 9.82
N PHE A 178 5.34 -12.20 9.06
CA PHE A 178 6.56 -12.99 9.05
C PHE A 178 7.19 -13.07 10.44
N ASN A 179 7.31 -11.93 11.14
CA ASN A 179 7.85 -11.88 12.50
C ASN A 179 6.98 -12.65 13.50
N GLU A 180 5.66 -12.60 13.36
CA GLU A 180 4.75 -13.38 14.20
C GLU A 180 4.95 -14.89 13.99
N ILE A 181 5.01 -15.36 12.75
CA ILE A 181 5.11 -16.79 12.45
C ILE A 181 6.52 -17.35 12.71
N VAL A 182 7.57 -16.61 12.33
CA VAL A 182 8.95 -17.12 12.36
C VAL A 182 9.62 -16.83 13.69
N HIS A 183 9.37 -15.66 14.27
CA HIS A 183 10.03 -15.21 15.50
C HIS A 183 9.10 -15.21 16.72
N SER A 184 7.81 -15.53 16.56
CA SER A 184 6.82 -15.50 17.64
C SER A 184 6.71 -14.12 18.32
N ILE A 185 6.95 -13.05 17.55
CA ILE A 185 6.87 -11.67 18.04
C ILE A 185 5.56 -11.05 17.57
N VAL A 186 4.76 -10.58 18.52
CA VAL A 186 3.51 -9.85 18.26
C VAL A 186 3.75 -8.37 18.57
N TYR A 187 3.49 -7.50 17.59
CA TYR A 187 3.69 -6.06 17.72
C TYR A 187 2.43 -5.27 18.05
N CYS A 188 1.26 -5.85 17.76
CA CYS A 188 -0.04 -5.25 18.06
C CYS A 188 -0.47 -5.59 19.48
N ARG A 189 -1.11 -4.63 20.14
CA ARG A 189 -1.81 -4.90 21.40
C ARG A 189 -2.93 -5.95 21.22
N PRO A 190 -3.23 -6.73 22.27
CA PRO A 190 -4.22 -7.81 22.20
C PRO A 190 -5.67 -7.33 22.09
N GLU A 191 -5.95 -6.07 22.45
CA GLU A 191 -7.29 -5.52 22.29
C GLU A 191 -7.65 -5.40 20.80
N GLN A 192 -8.74 -6.07 20.42
CA GLN A 192 -9.22 -6.13 19.03
C GLN A 192 -9.39 -4.76 18.37
N PHE A 193 -9.68 -3.72 19.14
CA PHE A 193 -9.81 -2.37 18.65
C PHE A 193 -8.55 -1.90 17.91
N TYR A 194 -7.36 -2.06 18.49
CA TYR A 194 -6.11 -1.59 17.87
C TYR A 194 -5.80 -2.37 16.60
N PHE A 195 -6.08 -3.68 16.61
CA PHE A 195 -5.89 -4.49 15.41
C PHE A 195 -6.86 -4.08 14.29
N TYR A 196 -8.18 -4.06 14.53
CA TYR A 196 -9.12 -3.81 13.44
C TYR A 196 -9.19 -2.35 13.02
N MET A 197 -9.16 -1.41 13.97
CA MET A 197 -9.36 0.01 13.65
C MET A 197 -8.08 0.69 13.20
N TYR A 198 -6.95 0.43 13.86
CA TYR A 198 -5.69 1.08 13.50
C TYR A 198 -4.90 0.23 12.50
N TYR A 199 -4.62 -1.04 12.82
CA TYR A 199 -3.78 -1.87 11.95
C TYR A 199 -4.47 -2.25 10.64
N VAL A 200 -5.75 -2.64 10.64
CA VAL A 200 -6.46 -3.04 9.42
C VAL A 200 -7.15 -1.87 8.75
N PHE A 201 -8.07 -1.18 9.43
CA PHE A 201 -8.94 -0.19 8.79
C PHE A 201 -8.19 1.03 8.29
N CYS A 202 -7.25 1.60 9.06
CA CYS A 202 -6.43 2.69 8.56
C CYS A 202 -5.71 2.21 7.30
N ASN A 203 -4.77 1.27 7.37
CA ASN A 203 -4.00 0.83 6.19
C ASN A 203 -4.85 0.36 5.01
N ALA A 204 -6.05 -0.21 5.23
CA ALA A 204 -6.95 -0.59 4.14
C ALA A 204 -7.35 0.59 3.23
N ILE A 205 -7.36 1.83 3.73
CA ILE A 205 -7.66 3.02 2.92
C ILE A 205 -6.57 3.23 1.85
N TRP A 206 -5.29 3.05 2.22
CA TRP A 206 -4.13 3.15 1.34
C TRP A 206 -4.03 1.99 0.33
N ILE A 207 -4.77 0.90 0.56
CA ILE A 207 -4.92 -0.18 -0.42
C ILE A 207 -6.11 0.08 -1.35
N VAL A 208 -7.29 0.34 -0.78
CA VAL A 208 -8.57 0.34 -1.51
C VAL A 208 -8.68 1.53 -2.45
N VAL A 209 -8.32 2.74 -1.99
CA VAL A 209 -8.46 3.94 -2.81
C VAL A 209 -7.55 3.87 -4.04
N PRO A 210 -6.24 3.58 -3.92
CA PRO A 210 -5.37 3.42 -5.08
C PRO A 210 -5.82 2.29 -6.00
N THR A 211 -6.12 1.12 -5.45
CA THR A 211 -6.51 -0.07 -6.23
C THR A 211 -7.78 0.14 -7.06
N SER A 212 -8.80 0.77 -6.47
CA SER A 212 -10.08 1.00 -7.15
C SER A 212 -9.95 1.88 -8.40
N LYS A 213 -8.81 2.57 -8.55
CA LYS A 213 -8.60 3.62 -9.55
C LYS A 213 -7.41 3.34 -10.47
N LEU A 214 -6.58 2.34 -10.14
CA LEU A 214 -5.52 1.80 -11.01
C LEU A 214 -5.94 1.63 -12.48
N PRO A 215 -7.11 1.05 -12.82
CA PRO A 215 -7.49 0.90 -14.23
C PRO A 215 -7.72 2.22 -14.94
N SER A 216 -8.24 3.23 -14.23
CA SER A 216 -8.44 4.58 -14.78
C SER A 216 -7.11 5.28 -15.05
N PHE A 217 -6.05 4.93 -14.32
CA PHE A 217 -4.71 5.50 -14.47
C PHE A 217 -3.94 4.78 -15.59
N ALA A 218 -4.06 3.45 -15.66
CA ALA A 218 -3.37 2.63 -16.64
C ALA A 218 -3.98 2.72 -18.04
N ARG A 219 -5.30 2.83 -18.16
CA ARG A 219 -6.00 2.81 -19.47
C ARG A 219 -5.50 3.88 -20.46
N PRO A 220 -5.34 5.16 -20.09
CA PRO A 220 -4.81 6.17 -21.02
C PRO A 220 -3.40 5.87 -21.52
N LEU A 221 -2.58 5.16 -20.73
CA LEU A 221 -1.21 4.78 -21.06
C LEU A 221 -1.17 3.53 -21.96
N LEU A 222 -2.10 2.61 -21.74
CA LEU A 222 -2.19 1.33 -22.44
C LEU A 222 -2.99 1.40 -23.73
N ASN A 223 -3.99 2.27 -23.85
CA ASN A 223 -4.84 2.38 -25.04
C ASN A 223 -4.03 2.58 -26.35
N PRO A 224 -2.94 3.37 -26.39
CA PRO A 224 -2.09 3.47 -27.57
C PRO A 224 -1.29 2.20 -27.88
N LEU A 225 -1.10 1.30 -26.91
CA LEU A 225 -0.24 0.12 -26.99
C LEU A 225 -1.04 -1.19 -27.19
N LEU A 226 -2.24 -1.30 -26.63
CA LEU A 226 -3.09 -2.49 -26.65
C LEU A 226 -4.59 -2.08 -26.65
N PRO A 227 -5.21 -1.88 -27.83
CA PRO A 227 -6.58 -1.37 -27.95
C PRO A 227 -7.68 -2.25 -27.33
N THR A 228 -7.38 -3.49 -26.94
CA THR A 228 -8.36 -4.52 -26.57
C THR A 228 -8.10 -5.22 -25.22
N ALA A 229 -7.19 -4.71 -24.37
CA ALA A 229 -6.92 -5.36 -23.09
C ALA A 229 -7.98 -5.01 -22.03
N THR A 230 -8.88 -5.96 -21.76
CA THR A 230 -9.81 -5.91 -20.63
C THR A 230 -9.01 -6.11 -19.35
N PHE A 231 -8.73 -5.04 -18.62
CA PHE A 231 -7.94 -5.11 -17.39
C PHE A 231 -8.77 -5.70 -16.25
N THR A 232 -8.57 -6.99 -15.98
CA THR A 232 -9.39 -7.76 -15.04
C THR A 232 -8.91 -7.57 -13.60
N PHE A 233 -9.80 -7.03 -12.77
CA PHE A 233 -9.76 -6.91 -11.30
C PHE A 233 -9.58 -8.24 -10.52
N THR A 234 -9.21 -9.33 -11.20
CA THR A 234 -9.42 -10.71 -10.74
C THR A 234 -8.46 -11.16 -9.65
N LEU A 235 -7.36 -10.45 -9.37
CA LEU A 235 -6.33 -10.92 -8.44
C LEU A 235 -6.30 -10.19 -7.08
N ILE A 236 -6.70 -8.93 -7.01
CA ILE A 236 -6.51 -8.12 -5.78
C ILE A 236 -7.64 -8.36 -4.77
N ILE A 237 -8.90 -8.45 -5.23
CA ILE A 237 -10.05 -8.68 -4.35
C ILE A 237 -9.98 -10.05 -3.66
N PRO A 238 -9.64 -11.17 -4.34
CA PRO A 238 -9.47 -12.46 -3.67
C PRO A 238 -8.32 -12.47 -2.67
N PHE A 239 -7.23 -11.74 -2.92
CA PHE A 239 -6.09 -11.63 -2.01
C PHE A 239 -6.46 -10.89 -0.71
N LEU A 240 -7.11 -9.73 -0.82
CA LEU A 240 -7.60 -8.97 0.34
C LEU A 240 -8.70 -9.71 1.09
N LEU A 241 -9.63 -10.38 0.40
CA LEU A 241 -10.63 -11.23 1.02
C LEU A 241 -10.00 -12.45 1.72
N LYS A 242 -8.88 -12.97 1.21
CA LYS A 242 -8.13 -14.07 1.84
C LYS A 242 -7.39 -13.61 3.09
N LEU A 243 -6.78 -12.41 3.07
CA LEU A 243 -6.21 -11.79 4.27
C LEU A 243 -7.30 -11.50 5.32
N ILE A 244 -8.40 -10.86 4.94
CA ILE A 244 -9.53 -10.60 5.85
C ILE A 244 -10.09 -11.90 6.43
N ARG A 245 -10.21 -12.96 5.63
CA ARG A 245 -10.70 -14.28 6.07
C ARG A 245 -9.74 -15.01 7.03
N ILE A 246 -8.44 -14.73 6.96
CA ILE A 246 -7.43 -15.29 7.89
C ILE A 246 -7.54 -14.61 9.27
N TYR A 247 -7.93 -13.33 9.32
CA TYR A 247 -7.88 -12.52 10.55
C TYR A 247 -9.23 -12.09 11.15
N THR A 248 -10.38 -12.52 10.61
CA THR A 248 -11.71 -12.06 11.09
C THR A 248 -12.52 -13.22 11.70
N PRO A 249 -12.93 -13.15 12.98
CA PRO A 249 -13.88 -14.07 13.57
C PRO A 249 -15.20 -14.10 12.79
N PRO A 250 -15.91 -15.26 12.72
CA PRO A 250 -17.02 -15.50 11.78
C PRO A 250 -18.18 -14.49 11.83
N LEU A 251 -18.35 -13.75 12.94
CA LEU A 251 -19.50 -12.89 13.18
C LEU A 251 -19.51 -11.58 12.36
N ILE A 252 -18.35 -11.05 11.93
CA ILE A 252 -18.24 -9.77 11.21
C ILE A 252 -18.25 -9.93 9.68
N LEU A 253 -17.93 -11.12 9.18
CA LEU A 253 -18.00 -11.50 7.75
C LEU A 253 -19.41 -11.32 7.16
N GLY A 254 -20.46 -11.46 7.97
CA GLY A 254 -21.86 -11.34 7.53
C GLY A 254 -22.25 -9.93 7.10
N LEU A 255 -21.73 -8.90 7.76
CA LEU A 255 -22.11 -7.50 7.48
C LEU A 255 -21.37 -6.95 6.26
N PHE A 256 -20.06 -7.21 6.17
CA PHE A 256 -19.23 -6.82 5.02
C PHE A 256 -19.58 -7.60 3.75
N SER A 257 -19.89 -8.90 3.85
CA SER A 257 -20.34 -9.71 2.71
C SER A 257 -21.65 -9.17 2.12
N ARG A 258 -22.58 -8.68 2.94
CA ARG A 258 -23.86 -8.12 2.47
C ARG A 258 -23.68 -6.79 1.73
N ILE A 259 -22.84 -5.89 2.24
CA ILE A 259 -22.55 -4.61 1.58
C ILE A 259 -21.84 -4.83 0.23
N ILE A 260 -20.89 -5.77 0.15
CA ILE A 260 -20.17 -6.11 -1.08
C ILE A 260 -21.07 -6.86 -2.08
N LYS A 261 -21.90 -7.81 -1.62
CA LYS A 261 -22.82 -8.57 -2.48
C LYS A 261 -23.95 -7.73 -3.07
N ILE A 262 -24.33 -6.61 -2.46
CA ILE A 262 -25.32 -5.68 -3.03
C ILE A 262 -24.68 -4.74 -4.06
N SER A 263 -23.43 -4.32 -3.81
CA SER A 263 -22.74 -3.33 -4.63
C SER A 263 -22.27 -3.87 -5.99
N ILE A 264 -21.87 -5.15 -6.05
CA ILE A 264 -21.32 -5.77 -7.27
C ILE A 264 -22.40 -6.05 -8.35
N PRO A 265 -23.56 -6.67 -8.03
CA PRO A 265 -24.61 -6.91 -9.03
C PRO A 265 -25.26 -5.62 -9.51
N LEU A 266 -25.42 -4.61 -8.64
CA LEU A 266 -25.97 -3.31 -9.02
C LEU A 266 -25.03 -2.56 -9.98
N TYR A 267 -23.71 -2.62 -9.75
CA TYR A 267 -22.71 -2.06 -10.65
C TYR A 267 -22.64 -2.78 -12.01
N LEU A 268 -22.76 -4.12 -12.01
CA LEU A 268 -22.79 -4.92 -13.24
C LEU A 268 -24.10 -4.74 -14.03
N PHE A 269 -25.24 -4.62 -13.35
CA PHE A 269 -26.55 -4.41 -13.97
C PHE A 269 -26.69 -3.02 -14.60
N LEU A 270 -26.12 -1.98 -13.97
CA LEU A 270 -26.15 -0.60 -14.49
C LEU A 270 -25.20 -0.36 -15.68
N ASN A 271 -24.28 -1.29 -15.99
CA ASN A 271 -23.22 -1.09 -17.00
C ASN A 271 -23.17 -2.18 -18.09
N MET A 272 -24.17 -3.05 -18.21
CA MET A 272 -24.22 -3.98 -19.35
C MET A 272 -24.78 -3.31 -20.62
N PRO A 273 -24.04 -3.30 -21.74
CA PRO A 273 -24.57 -2.86 -23.02
C PRO A 273 -25.54 -3.91 -23.58
N MET A 274 -26.80 -3.54 -23.78
CA MET A 274 -27.78 -4.36 -24.49
C MET A 274 -27.35 -4.48 -25.96
N ARG A 275 -26.98 -5.67 -26.41
CA ARG A 275 -26.88 -6.01 -27.84
C ARG A 275 -27.60 -7.33 -28.15
N PRO A 276 -28.15 -7.48 -29.36
CA PRO A 276 -29.12 -8.52 -29.68
C PRO A 276 -28.44 -9.89 -29.83
N LEU A 277 -29.09 -10.93 -29.31
CA LEU A 277 -28.69 -12.33 -29.46
C LEU A 277 -28.76 -12.75 -30.94
N ASN A 278 -27.62 -13.11 -31.53
CA ASN A 278 -27.60 -14.03 -32.67
C ASN A 278 -27.11 -15.39 -32.17
N ILE A 279 -27.97 -16.38 -32.31
CA ILE A 279 -27.78 -17.77 -31.89
C ILE A 279 -27.23 -18.54 -33.09
N LEU A 280 -26.08 -19.21 -32.94
CA LEU A 280 -25.75 -20.44 -33.68
C LEU A 280 -24.78 -21.33 -32.86
N PRO A 281 -24.85 -22.67 -33.01
CA PRO A 281 -24.49 -23.58 -31.92
C PRO A 281 -23.35 -24.59 -32.25
N VAL A 282 -22.85 -25.27 -31.19
CA VAL A 282 -22.14 -26.60 -31.20
C VAL A 282 -20.64 -26.53 -31.62
N THR A 283 -19.61 -27.23 -31.10
CA THR A 283 -19.38 -28.44 -30.27
C THR A 283 -17.96 -28.43 -29.64
N HIS A 284 -17.74 -29.26 -28.61
CA HIS A 284 -16.43 -29.65 -28.05
C HIS A 284 -15.57 -30.55 -28.96
N LYS A 285 -14.23 -30.33 -29.04
CA LYS A 285 -13.15 -31.32 -28.76
C LYS A 285 -11.70 -30.86 -29.11
N LEU A 286 -10.77 -31.23 -28.21
CA LEU A 286 -9.34 -31.64 -28.35
C LEU A 286 -8.27 -30.65 -28.90
N LEU A 287 -7.14 -30.50 -28.18
CA LEU A 287 -5.92 -31.34 -28.35
C LEU A 287 -4.76 -30.90 -27.43
N LEU A 288 -4.24 -31.87 -26.67
CA LEU A 288 -2.90 -31.87 -26.08
C LEU A 288 -1.88 -32.21 -27.17
N LEU A 289 -0.77 -31.47 -27.26
CA LEU A 289 0.43 -31.92 -27.97
C LEU A 289 1.66 -31.70 -27.08
N CYS A 290 2.31 -32.82 -26.79
CA CYS A 290 3.64 -32.97 -26.22
C CYS A 290 4.58 -33.43 -27.35
N PRO A 291 5.85 -33.02 -27.41
CA PRO A 291 6.86 -33.77 -28.14
C PRO A 291 7.85 -34.43 -27.17
N ALA A 292 7.94 -35.75 -27.24
CA ALA A 292 9.02 -36.55 -26.68
C ALA A 292 9.98 -36.97 -27.81
N ASN A 293 11.28 -36.80 -27.61
CA ASN A 293 12.33 -37.82 -27.82
C ASN A 293 13.72 -37.19 -27.90
N LEU A 294 14.62 -37.60 -26.99
CA LEU A 294 16.01 -37.98 -27.26
C LEU A 294 16.54 -38.78 -26.03
N ALA A 295 17.31 -39.83 -26.31
CA ALA A 295 17.57 -41.03 -25.50
C ALA A 295 18.64 -40.85 -24.38
N PRO A 296 18.88 -41.87 -23.50
CA PRO A 296 19.53 -41.71 -22.20
C PRO A 296 21.01 -42.11 -22.18
N SER A 297 21.84 -41.41 -21.39
CA SER A 297 23.14 -41.93 -20.93
C SER A 297 23.62 -41.26 -19.63
N SER A 298 24.11 -42.10 -18.71
CA SER A 298 24.79 -41.84 -17.42
C SER A 298 23.92 -41.80 -16.14
N PRO A 299 24.27 -42.60 -15.09
CA PRO A 299 23.59 -42.59 -13.80
C PRO A 299 24.16 -41.48 -12.89
N ALA A 300 23.34 -40.49 -12.56
CA ALA A 300 23.64 -39.52 -11.50
C ALA A 300 23.39 -40.13 -10.10
N PRO A 301 24.16 -39.76 -9.07
CA PRO A 301 24.12 -40.39 -7.75
C PRO A 301 22.82 -40.07 -7.01
N ARG A 302 22.39 -41.02 -6.15
CA ARG A 302 21.24 -40.90 -5.24
C ARG A 302 21.24 -39.54 -4.53
N ALA A 303 20.33 -38.67 -4.92
CA ALA A 303 19.88 -37.59 -4.06
C ALA A 303 19.00 -38.19 -2.96
N SER A 304 19.48 -38.11 -1.73
CA SER A 304 18.68 -38.33 -0.53
C SER A 304 17.44 -37.44 -0.59
N VAL A 305 16.27 -38.06 -0.57
CA VAL A 305 15.01 -37.38 -0.28
C VAL A 305 15.12 -36.89 1.16
N ILE A 306 15.44 -35.61 1.32
CA ILE A 306 15.13 -34.90 2.56
C ILE A 306 13.63 -34.66 2.50
N GLU A 307 12.87 -35.41 3.29
CA GLU A 307 11.48 -35.05 3.58
C GLU A 307 11.49 -33.66 4.22
N LEU A 308 11.14 -32.64 3.43
CA LEU A 308 10.73 -31.34 3.96
C LEU A 308 9.39 -31.55 4.68
N GLY A 309 9.47 -31.93 5.95
CA GLY A 309 8.32 -31.93 6.83
C GLY A 309 7.64 -30.56 6.84
N ASN A 310 6.37 -30.51 6.43
CA ASN A 310 5.37 -29.48 6.72
C ASN A 310 5.86 -28.04 6.93
N LEU A 311 6.71 -27.51 6.04
CA LEU A 311 6.82 -26.07 5.88
C LEU A 311 5.55 -25.61 5.18
N ASN A 312 4.68 -24.89 5.90
CA ASN A 312 3.55 -24.18 5.31
C ASN A 312 4.05 -23.35 4.11
N LEU A 313 3.85 -23.83 2.87
CA LEU A 313 4.31 -23.22 1.61
C LEU A 313 3.58 -21.90 1.27
N LEU A 314 2.71 -21.43 2.16
CA LEU A 314 1.91 -20.22 1.98
C LEU A 314 2.77 -18.95 1.78
N PRO A 315 3.88 -18.70 2.51
CA PRO A 315 4.71 -17.51 2.35
C PRO A 315 5.43 -17.47 1.00
N ILE A 316 5.92 -18.61 0.51
CA ILE A 316 6.56 -18.72 -0.81
C ILE A 316 5.53 -18.49 -1.91
N CYS A 317 4.32 -19.02 -1.76
CA CYS A 317 3.21 -18.73 -2.67
C CYS A 317 2.77 -17.26 -2.62
N VAL A 318 2.71 -16.62 -1.45
CA VAL A 318 2.36 -15.19 -1.32
C VAL A 318 3.43 -14.32 -1.97
N PHE A 319 4.71 -14.55 -1.68
CA PHE A 319 5.82 -13.79 -2.26
C PHE A 319 5.90 -13.99 -3.78
N ARG A 320 5.75 -15.23 -4.27
CA ARG A 320 5.71 -15.53 -5.71
C ARG A 320 4.53 -14.86 -6.42
N ASN A 321 3.35 -14.80 -5.78
CA ASN A 321 2.18 -14.15 -6.36
C ASN A 321 2.29 -12.61 -6.34
N VAL A 322 2.95 -12.03 -5.33
CA VAL A 322 3.22 -10.58 -5.27
C VAL A 322 4.26 -10.16 -6.30
N VAL A 323 5.36 -10.90 -6.45
CA VAL A 323 6.36 -10.65 -7.50
C VAL A 323 5.76 -10.83 -8.90
N ALA A 324 4.93 -11.86 -9.10
CA ALA A 324 4.19 -12.05 -10.35
C ALA A 324 3.14 -10.94 -10.61
N PHE A 325 2.55 -10.36 -9.55
CA PHE A 325 1.61 -9.25 -9.64
C PHE A 325 2.28 -7.94 -10.04
N LEU A 326 3.47 -7.62 -9.50
CA LEU A 326 4.16 -6.34 -9.73
C LEU A 326 4.98 -6.31 -11.02
N SER A 327 5.43 -7.47 -11.51
CA SER A 327 6.29 -7.58 -12.70
C SER A 327 5.70 -6.92 -13.97
N PRO A 328 4.40 -7.09 -14.31
CA PRO A 328 3.79 -6.42 -15.46
C PRO A 328 3.71 -4.89 -15.29
N PHE A 329 3.49 -4.40 -14.06
CA PHE A 329 3.40 -2.96 -13.79
C PHE A 329 4.77 -2.28 -13.82
N TYR A 330 5.82 -2.96 -13.36
CA TYR A 330 7.20 -2.46 -13.41
C TYR A 330 7.69 -2.30 -14.86
N GLY A 331 7.52 -3.33 -15.69
CA GLY A 331 7.86 -3.26 -17.12
C GLY A 331 7.07 -2.17 -17.87
N LEU A 332 5.77 -2.06 -17.56
CA LEU A 332 4.91 -1.02 -18.14
C LEU A 332 5.29 0.39 -17.69
N LEU A 333 5.68 0.54 -16.42
CA LEU A 333 6.10 1.82 -15.86
C LEU A 333 7.38 2.32 -16.53
N CYS A 334 8.40 1.46 -16.68
CA CYS A 334 9.65 1.80 -17.38
C CYS A 334 9.38 2.24 -18.83
N ALA A 335 8.59 1.47 -19.58
CA ALA A 335 8.23 1.81 -20.95
C ALA A 335 7.45 3.13 -21.08
N THR A 336 6.59 3.43 -20.09
CA THR A 336 5.81 4.67 -20.07
C THR A 336 6.69 5.88 -19.76
N LEU A 337 7.61 5.75 -18.78
CA LEU A 337 8.53 6.82 -18.41
C LEU A 337 9.50 7.16 -19.55
N GLU A 338 10.00 6.15 -20.25
CA GLU A 338 10.87 6.32 -21.42
C GLU A 338 10.14 7.06 -22.55
N LYS A 339 8.89 6.68 -22.85
CA LYS A 339 8.07 7.34 -23.88
C LYS A 339 7.70 8.78 -23.50
N CYS A 340 7.34 9.05 -22.25
CA CYS A 340 7.08 10.41 -21.77
C CYS A 340 8.34 11.29 -21.83
N SER A 341 9.52 10.72 -21.51
CA SER A 341 10.80 11.43 -21.63
C SER A 341 11.10 11.79 -23.09
N LEU A 342 10.82 10.89 -24.03
CA LEU A 342 10.96 11.13 -25.47
C LEU A 342 10.00 12.23 -25.96
N GLU A 343 8.72 12.19 -25.57
CA GLU A 343 7.72 13.21 -25.97
C GLU A 343 8.07 14.60 -25.41
N ILE A 344 8.48 14.71 -24.14
CA ILE A 344 8.93 15.98 -23.55
C ILE A 344 10.18 16.52 -24.27
N THR A 345 11.11 15.63 -24.63
CA THR A 345 12.32 16.01 -25.38
C THR A 345 11.97 16.51 -26.77
N LEU A 346 11.07 15.82 -27.48
CA LEU A 346 10.60 16.22 -28.80
C LEU A 346 9.86 17.56 -28.78
N ASP A 347 8.99 17.80 -27.79
CA ASP A 347 8.28 19.08 -27.64
C ASP A 347 9.21 20.26 -27.36
N SER A 348 10.37 20.02 -26.73
CA SER A 348 11.38 21.04 -26.45
C SER A 348 12.28 21.40 -27.65
N LEU A 349 12.20 20.65 -28.76
CA LEU A 349 13.02 20.91 -29.94
C LEU A 349 12.42 22.03 -30.83
N PRO A 350 13.27 22.85 -31.49
CA PRO A 350 12.83 23.82 -32.49
C PRO A 350 12.08 23.13 -33.64
N GLU A 351 11.01 23.75 -34.15
CA GLU A 351 10.15 23.18 -35.21
C GLU A 351 10.92 22.68 -36.45
N LYS A 352 12.03 23.34 -36.81
CA LYS A 352 12.89 22.90 -37.93
C LYS A 352 13.55 21.53 -37.70
N SER A 353 13.77 21.15 -36.45
CA SER A 353 14.37 19.87 -36.05
C SER A 353 13.35 18.73 -36.07
N LYS A 354 12.07 19.04 -35.83
CA LYS A 354 10.96 18.06 -35.81
C LYS A 354 10.57 17.57 -37.20
N GLN A 355 10.84 18.34 -38.25
CA GLN A 355 10.54 17.97 -39.64
C GLN A 355 11.63 17.12 -40.31
N ALA A 356 12.79 16.95 -39.67
CA ALA A 356 13.94 16.22 -40.20
C ALA A 356 14.13 14.82 -39.58
N MET A 357 13.33 14.47 -38.58
CA MET A 357 13.20 13.13 -37.98
C MET A 357 11.85 12.54 -38.35
#